data_AF-A0A1C5MJF4-F1
#
_entry.id   AF-A0A1C5MJF4-F1
#
_cell.length_a   1.000
_cell.length_b   1.000
_cell.length_c   1.000
_cell.angle_alpha   90.00
_cell.angle_beta   90.00
_cell.angle_gamma   90.00
#
_symmetry.space_group_name_H-M   'P 1'
#
loop_
_entity.id
_entity.type
_entity.pdbx_description
1 polymer ?
#
loop_
_entity_poly.entity_id
_entity_poly.type
_entity_poly.pdbx_seq_one_letter_code
_entity_poly.pdbx_strand_id
1 'polypeptide(L)'
;METYNANLSTVGSTLRVPLGGLTLLAQSTSTTSLRLSIQPTTANTPVLADIRRVSIYDGAIDVQTNNNTTISVNLVLDDIVYTQSQEMHWMRIRLQDPTSKLWSMCEVKTFASQGGARSSICVEWFYTGVSFTTPS
;
A
#
# COMPACT_ATOMS: atom_id res chain seq x y z
N MET A 1 3.50 3.14 -14.84
CA MET A 1 2.52 2.48 -13.96
C MET A 1 2.75 0.99 -14.03
N GLU A 2 2.87 0.35 -12.88
CA GLU A 2 2.98 -1.11 -12.74
C GLU A 2 1.66 -1.67 -12.22
N THR A 3 1.30 -2.88 -12.63
CA THR A 3 0.05 -3.53 -12.21
C THR A 3 0.32 -4.96 -11.77
N TYR A 4 -0.17 -5.28 -10.58
CA TYR A 4 -0.06 -6.59 -9.94
C TYR A 4 -1.47 -7.19 -9.85
N ASN A 5 -1.75 -8.15 -10.72
CA ASN A 5 -3.03 -8.85 -10.74
C ASN A 5 -2.89 -10.22 -10.08
N ALA A 6 -3.83 -10.56 -9.20
CA ALA A 6 -3.86 -11.86 -8.54
C ALA A 6 -5.29 -12.33 -8.28
N ASN A 7 -5.45 -13.66 -8.26
CA ASN A 7 -6.60 -14.29 -7.64
C ASN A 7 -6.31 -14.46 -6.14
N LEU A 8 -7.06 -13.73 -5.30
CA LEU A 8 -6.97 -13.77 -3.84
C LEU A 8 -8.24 -14.36 -3.20
N SER A 9 -9.07 -15.10 -3.93
CA SER A 9 -10.36 -15.59 -3.40
C SER A 9 -10.23 -16.66 -2.32
N THR A 10 -9.06 -17.30 -2.20
CA THR A 10 -8.80 -18.29 -1.15
C THR A 10 -8.25 -17.58 0.09
N VAL A 11 -8.95 -17.70 1.22
CA VAL A 11 -8.53 -17.11 2.51
C VAL A 11 -7.09 -17.50 2.85
N GLY A 12 -6.29 -16.50 3.24
CA GLY A 12 -4.85 -16.65 3.50
C GLY A 12 -3.95 -16.40 2.29
N SER A 13 -4.50 -16.34 1.06
CA SER A 13 -3.72 -15.93 -0.12
C SER A 13 -3.17 -14.53 0.06
N THR A 14 -1.92 -14.32 -0.37
CA THR A 14 -1.22 -13.04 -0.20
C THR A 14 -0.52 -12.63 -1.48
N LEU A 15 -0.80 -11.42 -1.96
CA LEU A 15 -0.03 -10.73 -2.99
C LEU A 15 0.98 -9.80 -2.32
N ARG A 16 2.23 -9.81 -2.80
CA ARG A 16 3.32 -8.94 -2.34
C ARG A 16 3.71 -7.99 -3.46
N VAL A 17 3.68 -6.69 -3.18
CA VAL A 17 3.97 -5.63 -4.15
C VAL A 17 5.18 -4.83 -3.67
N PRO A 18 6.31 -4.85 -4.41
CA PRO A 18 7.50 -4.11 -4.03
C PRO A 18 7.30 -2.60 -4.23
N LEU A 19 7.70 -1.81 -3.24
CA LEU A 19 7.64 -0.35 -3.24
C LEU A 19 9.01 0.25 -2.87
N GLY A 20 10.11 -0.35 -3.36
CA GLY A 20 11.47 0.00 -2.95
C GLY A 20 11.85 -0.60 -1.59
N GLY A 21 12.20 0.24 -0.62
CA GLY A 21 12.55 -0.20 0.75
C GLY A 21 11.40 -0.85 1.52
N LEU A 22 10.17 -0.73 1.03
CA LEU A 22 8.96 -1.32 1.60
C LEU A 22 8.33 -2.34 0.64
N THR A 23 7.59 -3.29 1.21
CA THR A 23 6.72 -4.22 0.49
C THR A 23 5.30 -4.05 1.01
N LEU A 24 4.35 -3.79 0.12
CA LEU A 24 2.92 -3.82 0.42
C LEU A 24 2.41 -5.26 0.30
N LEU A 25 1.55 -5.69 1.23
CA LEU A 25 0.90 -6.98 1.23
C LEU A 25 -0.60 -6.79 1.14
N ALA A 26 -1.23 -7.49 0.21
CA ALA A 26 -2.67 -7.68 0.18
C ALA A 26 -2.98 -9.14 0.50
N GLN A 27 -3.61 -9.37 1.64
CA GLN A 27 -3.94 -10.70 2.14
C GLN A 27 -5.44 -10.88 2.20
N SER A 28 -5.96 -11.99 1.68
CA SER A 28 -7.36 -12.36 1.91
C SER A 28 -7.56 -12.78 3.37
N THR A 29 -8.42 -12.05 4.07
CA THR A 29 -8.80 -12.31 5.47
C THR A 29 -10.15 -12.99 5.58
N SER A 30 -11.00 -12.84 4.57
CA SER A 30 -12.28 -13.54 4.44
C SER A 30 -12.62 -13.76 2.95
N THR A 31 -13.75 -14.41 2.68
CA THR A 31 -14.29 -14.57 1.32
C THR A 31 -14.73 -13.25 0.68
N THR A 32 -14.82 -12.16 1.46
CA THR A 32 -15.29 -10.86 0.98
C THR A 32 -14.38 -9.69 1.34
N SER A 33 -13.24 -9.92 2.00
CA SER A 33 -12.31 -8.85 2.42
C SER A 33 -10.84 -9.18 2.22
N LEU A 34 -10.06 -8.15 1.92
CA LEU A 34 -8.60 -8.15 2.00
C LEU A 34 -8.15 -7.29 3.19
N ARG A 35 -6.96 -7.57 3.72
CA ARG A 35 -6.18 -6.68 4.57
C ARG A 35 -5.01 -6.13 3.76
N LEU A 36 -4.78 -4.82 3.85
CA LEU A 36 -3.61 -4.16 3.32
C LEU A 36 -2.65 -3.83 4.46
N SER A 37 -1.42 -4.29 4.34
CA SER A 37 -0.34 -3.98 5.30
C SER A 37 0.95 -3.67 4.56
N ILE A 38 1.88 -3.00 5.24
CA ILE A 38 3.18 -2.64 4.68
C ILE A 38 4.28 -3.03 5.67
N GLN A 39 5.43 -3.44 5.15
CA GLN A 39 6.57 -3.82 5.98
C GLN A 39 7.90 -3.51 5.25
N PRO A 40 9.04 -3.46 5.96
CA PRO A 40 10.35 -3.41 5.33
C PRO A 40 10.57 -4.59 4.38
N THR A 41 11.13 -4.31 3.21
CA THR A 41 11.54 -5.35 2.25
C THR A 41 12.68 -6.18 2.83
N THR A 42 13.62 -5.52 3.51
CA THR A 42 14.76 -6.16 4.18
C THR A 42 14.52 -6.19 5.69
N ALA A 43 14.60 -7.38 6.30
CA ALA A 43 14.47 -7.52 7.74
C ALA A 43 15.49 -6.63 8.48
N ASN A 44 15.09 -6.08 9.63
CA ASN A 44 15.90 -5.19 10.45
C ASN A 44 16.40 -3.92 9.74
N THR A 45 15.75 -3.51 8.64
CA THR A 45 16.05 -2.26 7.93
C THR A 45 14.82 -1.35 7.96
N PRO A 46 14.61 -0.57 9.06
CA PRO A 46 13.45 0.30 9.17
C PRO A 46 13.44 1.39 8.09
N VAL A 47 12.26 1.73 7.60
CA VAL A 47 12.07 2.76 6.57
C VAL A 47 11.17 3.85 7.10
N LEU A 48 11.62 5.10 7.01
CA LEU A 48 10.81 6.27 7.32
C LEU A 48 9.85 6.53 6.17
N ALA A 49 8.56 6.73 6.47
CA ALA A 49 7.54 6.96 5.45
C ALA A 49 6.46 7.96 5.88
N ASP A 50 5.89 8.62 4.88
CA ASP A 50 4.63 9.35 4.95
C ASP A 50 3.58 8.59 4.14
N ILE A 51 2.46 8.23 4.77
CA ILE A 51 1.37 7.49 4.13
C ILE A 51 0.06 8.20 4.38
N ARG A 52 -0.70 8.43 3.30
CA ARG A 52 -2.09 8.84 3.36
C ARG A 52 -2.93 7.82 2.61
N ARG A 53 -3.89 7.20 3.31
CA ARG A 53 -4.90 6.29 2.73
C ARG A 53 -6.25 6.98 2.66
N VAL A 54 -6.99 6.69 1.61
CA VAL A 54 -8.43 6.95 1.47
C VAL A 54 -9.09 5.68 0.96
N SER A 55 -10.15 5.27 1.64
CA SER A 55 -11.06 4.21 1.20
C SER A 55 -12.47 4.78 1.07
N ILE A 56 -13.15 4.45 -0.03
CA ILE A 56 -14.54 4.84 -0.28
C ILE A 56 -15.32 3.56 -0.57
N TYR A 57 -16.26 3.22 0.29
CA TYR A 57 -17.06 1.99 0.19
C TYR A 57 -18.52 2.22 0.60
N ASP A 58 -19.48 1.66 -0.14
CA ASP A 58 -20.93 1.68 0.20
C ASP A 58 -21.51 3.05 0.64
N GLY A 59 -20.90 4.16 0.21
CA GLY A 59 -21.29 5.53 0.59
C GLY A 59 -20.56 6.11 1.81
N ALA A 60 -19.67 5.36 2.46
CA ALA A 60 -18.78 5.83 3.50
C ALA A 60 -17.39 6.21 2.95
N ILE A 61 -16.70 7.09 3.68
CA ILE A 61 -15.31 7.45 3.44
C ILE A 61 -14.53 7.20 4.72
N ASP A 62 -13.43 6.47 4.61
CA ASP A 62 -12.49 6.25 5.70
C ASP A 62 -11.08 6.71 5.30
N VAL A 63 -10.36 7.32 6.24
CA VAL A 63 -9.06 7.94 5.99
C VAL A 63 -8.07 7.64 7.11
N GLN A 64 -6.83 7.38 6.73
CA GLN A 64 -5.74 7.16 7.67
C GLN A 64 -4.50 7.96 7.25
N THR A 65 -3.78 8.47 8.26
CA THR A 65 -2.52 9.19 8.07
C THR A 65 -1.44 8.60 8.96
N ASN A 66 -0.31 8.23 8.36
CA ASN A 66 0.92 7.91 9.04
C ASN A 66 1.97 8.93 8.58
N ASN A 67 2.14 10.00 9.34
CA ASN A 67 3.10 11.06 9.01
C ASN A 67 4.42 10.78 9.72
N ASN A 68 5.55 10.89 9.01
CA ASN A 68 6.88 10.72 9.58
C ASN A 68 7.01 9.43 10.43
N THR A 69 6.46 8.32 9.92
CA THR A 69 6.35 7.06 10.64
C THR A 69 7.48 6.11 10.23
N THR A 70 8.24 5.62 11.20
CA THR A 70 9.26 4.59 10.97
C THR A 70 8.61 3.22 10.96
N ILE A 71 8.63 2.56 9.81
CA ILE A 71 8.10 1.21 9.63
C ILE A 71 9.26 0.23 9.87
N SER A 72 9.24 -0.44 11.02
CA SER A 72 10.26 -1.44 11.41
C SER A 72 9.74 -2.88 11.37
N VAL A 73 8.42 -3.05 11.42
CA VAL A 73 7.69 -4.32 11.36
C VAL A 73 6.44 -4.14 10.48
N ASN A 74 5.63 -5.20 10.34
CA ASN A 74 4.37 -5.10 9.61
C ASN A 74 3.43 -4.07 10.27
N LEU A 75 2.96 -3.13 9.46
CA LEU A 75 1.97 -2.12 9.82
C LEU A 75 0.71 -2.34 8.98
N VAL A 76 -0.43 -2.57 9.64
CA VAL A 76 -1.73 -2.62 8.95
C VAL A 76 -2.13 -1.21 8.52
N LEU A 77 -2.42 -1.05 7.23
CA LEU A 77 -2.89 0.19 6.63
C LEU A 77 -4.40 0.19 6.44
N ASP A 78 -4.98 -0.98 6.18
CA ASP A 78 -6.42 -1.19 6.16
C ASP A 78 -6.73 -2.64 6.54
N ASP A 79 -7.66 -2.84 7.47
CA ASP A 79 -8.03 -4.17 7.95
C ASP A 79 -9.10 -4.84 7.09
N ILE A 80 -9.94 -4.04 6.42
CA ILE A 80 -11.10 -4.50 5.67
C ILE A 80 -11.21 -3.68 4.38
N VAL A 81 -10.64 -4.21 3.32
CA VAL A 81 -10.88 -3.77 1.94
C VAL A 81 -11.89 -4.72 1.30
N TYR A 82 -13.06 -4.21 0.95
CA TYR A 82 -14.13 -5.01 0.38
C TYR A 82 -13.85 -5.45 -1.06
N THR A 83 -14.32 -6.63 -1.41
CA THR A 83 -13.92 -7.33 -2.64
C THR A 83 -15.05 -7.67 -3.60
N GLN A 84 -16.20 -7.00 -3.46
CA GLN A 84 -17.34 -7.14 -4.38
C GLN A 84 -17.55 -5.90 -5.26
N SER A 85 -16.45 -5.26 -5.69
CA SER A 85 -16.47 -4.02 -6.47
C SER A 85 -17.05 -2.81 -5.72
N GLN A 86 -17.25 -2.92 -4.41
CA GLN A 86 -17.91 -1.90 -3.60
C GLN A 86 -16.94 -0.85 -3.06
N GLU A 87 -15.63 -1.03 -3.24
CA GLU A 87 -14.61 -0.15 -2.68
C GLU A 87 -13.64 0.39 -3.72
N MET A 88 -13.42 1.70 -3.68
CA MET A 88 -12.29 2.36 -4.30
C MET A 88 -11.26 2.69 -3.22
N HIS A 89 -10.07 2.09 -3.30
CA HIS A 89 -9.03 2.23 -2.30
C HIS A 89 -7.77 2.87 -2.90
N TRP A 90 -7.27 3.93 -2.26
CA TRP A 90 -6.14 4.74 -2.74
C TRP A 90 -5.17 5.08 -1.60
N MET A 91 -3.87 4.97 -1.88
CA MET A 91 -2.81 5.42 -0.99
C MET A 91 -1.81 6.30 -1.73
N ARG A 92 -1.32 7.35 -1.06
CA ARG A 92 -0.08 8.04 -1.42
C ARG A 92 0.98 7.68 -0.40
N ILE A 93 2.11 7.17 -0.88
CA ILE A 93 3.21 6.69 -0.05
C ILE A 93 4.48 7.42 -0.49
N ARG A 94 5.10 8.12 0.44
CA ARG A 94 6.45 8.64 0.31
C ARG A 94 7.34 7.88 1.28
N LEU A 95 8.49 7.40 0.81
CA LEU A 95 9.42 6.62 1.62
C LEU A 95 10.85 7.13 1.43
N GLN A 96 11.61 7.09 2.51
CA GLN A 96 13.02 7.48 2.51
C GLN A 96 13.91 6.24 2.42
N ASP A 97 14.84 6.25 1.48
CA ASP A 97 15.89 5.25 1.44
C ASP A 97 16.76 5.34 2.71
N PRO A 98 16.90 4.25 3.48
CA PRO A 98 17.54 4.30 4.80
C PRO A 98 19.04 4.60 4.73
N THR A 99 19.69 4.41 3.57
CA THR A 99 21.13 4.63 3.38
C THR A 99 21.41 6.01 2.81
N SER A 100 20.90 6.30 1.62
CA SER A 100 21.11 7.55 0.87
C SER A 100 20.30 8.73 1.40
N LYS A 101 19.25 8.47 2.21
CA LYS A 101 18.30 9.46 2.71
C LYS A 101 17.48 10.17 1.63
N LEU A 102 17.55 9.68 0.39
CA LEU A 102 16.75 10.17 -0.73
C LEU A 102 15.31 9.67 -0.63
N TRP A 103 14.37 10.45 -1.14
CA TRP A 103 12.95 10.18 -1.07
C TRP A 103 12.42 9.66 -2.40
N SER A 104 11.47 8.74 -2.32
CA SER A 104 10.66 8.28 -3.46
C SER A 104 9.19 8.39 -3.09
N MET A 105 8.32 8.65 -4.07
CA MET A 105 6.88 8.73 -3.85
C MET A 105 6.13 7.99 -4.93
N CYS A 106 5.17 7.17 -4.49
CA CYS A 106 4.23 6.50 -5.36
C CYS A 106 2.79 6.70 -4.88
N GLU A 107 1.89 6.45 -5.83
CA GLU A 107 0.48 6.27 -5.62
C GLU A 107 0.14 4.79 -5.82
N VAL A 108 -0.63 4.24 -4.90
CA VAL A 108 -1.12 2.86 -4.96
C VAL A 108 -2.63 2.86 -5.03
N LYS A 109 -3.20 2.17 -6.01
CA LYS A 109 -4.65 1.99 -6.16
C LYS A 109 -4.97 0.50 -6.07
N THR A 110 -5.93 0.16 -5.22
CA THR A 110 -6.39 -1.23 -5.03
C THR A 110 -7.84 -1.32 -5.47
N PHE A 111 -8.16 -2.35 -6.25
CA PHE A 111 -9.53 -2.68 -6.60
C PHE A 111 -9.71 -4.20 -6.61
N ALA A 112 -10.80 -4.67 -6.02
CA ALA A 112 -11.10 -6.10 -5.91
C ALA A 112 -12.57 -6.38 -6.20
N SER A 113 -12.82 -7.46 -6.94
CA SER A 113 -14.16 -7.92 -7.30
C SER A 113 -14.25 -9.45 -7.28
N GLN A 114 -15.48 -9.99 -7.27
CA GLN A 114 -15.75 -11.43 -7.25
C GLN A 114 -15.09 -12.13 -6.03
N GLY A 115 -15.29 -11.58 -4.83
CA GLY A 115 -14.71 -12.15 -3.60
C GLY A 115 -13.17 -12.21 -3.63
N GLY A 116 -12.53 -11.28 -4.34
CA GLY A 116 -11.07 -11.20 -4.47
C GLY A 116 -10.47 -12.05 -5.61
N ALA A 117 -11.28 -12.80 -6.37
CA ALA A 117 -10.80 -13.57 -7.51
C ALA A 117 -10.19 -12.69 -8.63
N ARG A 118 -10.60 -11.42 -8.66
CA ARG A 118 -10.06 -10.38 -9.52
C ARG A 118 -9.58 -9.24 -8.64
N SER A 119 -8.33 -9.32 -8.19
CA SER A 119 -7.68 -8.27 -7.38
C SER A 119 -6.56 -7.63 -8.18
N SER A 120 -6.54 -6.30 -8.20
CA SER A 120 -5.56 -5.49 -8.90
C SER A 120 -4.97 -4.45 -7.95
N ILE A 121 -3.64 -4.37 -7.92
CA ILE A 121 -2.91 -3.29 -7.27
C ILE A 121 -2.09 -2.58 -8.33
N CYS A 122 -2.35 -1.30 -8.53
CA CYS A 122 -1.61 -0.45 -9.47
C CYS A 122 -0.68 0.47 -8.68
N VAL A 123 0.57 0.58 -9.12
CA VAL A 123 1.59 1.46 -8.55
C VAL A 123 2.04 2.47 -9.59
N GLU A 124 1.97 3.74 -9.25
CA GLU A 124 2.45 4.85 -10.07
C GLU A 124 3.51 5.63 -9.30
N TRP A 125 4.75 5.61 -9.77
CA TRP A 125 5.84 6.39 -9.20
C TRP A 125 5.78 7.82 -9.73
N PHE A 126 5.74 8.80 -8.82
CA PHE A 126 5.82 10.21 -9.15
C PHE A 126 7.27 10.71 -9.21
N TYR A 127 8.13 10.16 -8.35
CA TYR A 127 9.58 10.36 -8.39
C TYR A 127 10.29 9.29 -7.57
N THR A 128 11.58 9.13 -7.84
CA THR A 128 12.47 8.22 -7.11
C THR A 128 13.80 8.90 -6.85
N GLY A 129 14.36 8.71 -5.65
CA GLY A 129 15.73 9.12 -5.33
C GLY A 129 15.98 10.63 -5.32
N VAL A 130 15.04 11.43 -4.79
CA VAL A 130 15.17 12.90 -4.77
C VAL A 130 15.44 13.46 -3.38
N SER A 131 16.08 14.62 -3.31
CA SER A 131 16.21 15.44 -2.09
C SER A 131 15.26 16.64 -2.16
N PHE A 132 14.69 17.04 -1.02
CA PHE A 132 13.92 18.28 -0.92
C PHE A 132 14.82 19.42 -0.45
N THR A 133 15.05 20.39 -1.31
CA THR A 133 15.86 21.59 -1.02
C THR A 133 14.97 22.82 -0.92
N THR A 134 15.35 23.77 -0.08
CA THR A 134 14.69 25.09 -0.04
C THR A 134 14.90 25.81 -1.38
N PRO A 135 13.83 26.32 -2.04
CA PRO A 135 13.98 27.15 -3.23
C PRO A 135 14.78 28.43 -2.94
N SER A 136 15.58 28.88 -3.91
CA SER A 136 16.31 30.15 -3.88
C SER A 136 15.45 31.33 -4.29
#